data_AF-G2KPZ9-F1
#
_entry.id   AF-G2KPZ9-F1
#
_cell.length_a   1.000
_cell.length_b   1.000
_cell.length_c   1.000
_cell.angle_alpha   90.00
_cell.angle_beta   90.00
_cell.angle_gamma   90.00
#
_symmetry.space_group_name_H-M   'P 1'
#
loop_
_entity.id
_entity.type
_entity.pdbx_description
1 polymer ?
#
loop_
_entity_poly.entity_id
_entity_poly.type
_entity_poly.pdbx_seq_one_letter_code
_entity_poly.pdbx_strand_id
1 'polypeptide(L)'
;MKHLLLTLFLALSLSAPALAQDTLSAPPPGADAASERLGIPSAPQHVTEGRIAADDAAGKSPVAADPTATPKTNAQPAPGTGLTILAPKVPGPRSVADIPPEELPKELLDEMVSVEKECSDNTYFSAFQDCRCIAVKYLDERIKRGPYAVRNIIMNDVNTMCPNTPGVAGYVYKSCTEYMSWARPDYEDFCRCTANKVAERYTRNPRMNNDYIGGLRKNAMLECGMPGYGATNDPDVQY
;
A
#
# COMPACT_ATOMS: atom_id res chain seq x y z
N MET A 1 -33.55 46.28 -3.76
CA MET A 1 -34.53 45.26 -3.34
C MET A 1 -33.80 43.94 -3.11
N LYS A 2 -33.09 43.88 -1.98
CA LYS A 2 -32.42 42.73 -1.38
C LYS A 2 -33.05 42.60 0.01
N HIS A 3 -33.19 41.37 0.52
CA HIS A 3 -33.87 40.99 1.77
C HIS A 3 -35.34 40.58 1.61
N LEU A 4 -35.56 39.34 1.16
CA LEU A 4 -36.63 38.49 1.68
C LEU A 4 -36.42 37.08 1.09
N LEU A 5 -35.84 36.16 1.87
CA LEU A 5 -35.92 34.69 1.71
C LEU A 5 -34.93 34.05 2.69
N LEU A 6 -35.22 34.20 3.99
CA LEU A 6 -34.50 33.50 5.04
C LEU A 6 -35.48 33.27 6.20
N THR A 7 -36.34 32.25 6.09
CA THR A 7 -37.10 31.61 7.19
C THR A 7 -38.12 30.64 6.61
N LEU A 8 -37.70 29.40 6.30
CA LEU A 8 -38.58 28.23 6.38
C LEU A 8 -37.71 26.99 6.20
N PHE A 9 -37.35 26.30 7.28
CA PHE A 9 -37.12 24.84 7.35
C PHE A 9 -36.76 24.51 8.80
N LEU A 10 -37.77 24.62 9.66
CA LEU A 10 -37.76 24.10 11.02
C LEU A 10 -38.87 23.04 11.07
N ALA A 11 -38.55 21.91 11.70
CA ALA A 11 -39.42 20.77 12.04
C ALA A 11 -39.66 19.69 10.97
N LEU A 12 -38.68 18.79 10.80
CA LEU A 12 -39.00 17.37 10.64
C LEU A 12 -38.76 16.67 11.98
N SER A 13 -39.84 16.51 12.75
CA SER A 13 -39.92 15.61 13.90
C SER A 13 -40.06 14.18 13.39
N LEU A 14 -38.96 13.41 13.43
CA LEU A 14 -38.99 11.96 13.22
C LEU A 14 -39.59 11.29 14.46
N SER A 15 -40.83 10.80 14.34
CA SER A 15 -41.46 9.88 15.27
C SER A 15 -40.87 8.48 15.06
N ALA A 16 -40.14 7.96 16.06
CA ALA A 16 -39.71 6.58 16.09
C ALA A 16 -40.88 5.68 16.57
N PRO A 17 -41.19 4.56 15.88
CA PRO A 17 -42.09 3.56 16.42
C PRO A 17 -41.36 2.71 17.47
N ALA A 18 -41.91 2.68 18.68
CA ALA A 18 -41.59 1.69 19.69
C ALA A 18 -42.08 0.32 19.21
N LEU A 19 -41.16 -0.65 19.06
CA LEU A 19 -41.49 -2.06 18.94
C LEU A 19 -41.01 -2.80 20.18
N ALA A 20 -41.86 -3.72 20.60
CA ALA A 20 -41.92 -4.34 21.89
C ALA A 20 -40.70 -5.21 22.22
N GLN A 21 -40.39 -5.21 23.51
CA GLN A 21 -39.63 -6.24 24.20
C GLN A 21 -40.49 -7.51 24.29
N ASP A 22 -39.93 -8.64 23.88
CA ASP A 22 -40.01 -9.94 24.57
C ASP A 22 -39.59 -11.04 23.60
N THR A 23 -38.43 -11.66 23.84
CA THR A 23 -38.35 -13.12 24.02
C THR A 23 -36.96 -13.51 24.48
N LEU A 24 -37.02 -14.43 25.44
CA LEU A 24 -35.97 -15.04 26.23
C LEU A 24 -35.16 -16.05 25.39
N SER A 25 -33.83 -15.99 25.54
CA SER A 25 -32.90 -17.13 25.66
C SER A 25 -32.98 -18.31 24.68
N ALA A 26 -31.98 -18.40 23.80
CA ALA A 26 -31.24 -19.64 23.53
C ALA A 26 -29.80 -19.30 23.07
N PRO A 27 -28.74 -19.91 23.64
CA PRO A 27 -27.39 -19.76 23.10
C PRO A 27 -27.25 -20.60 21.80
N PRO A 28 -26.62 -20.06 20.74
CA PRO A 28 -26.38 -20.83 19.53
C PRO A 28 -25.29 -21.90 19.78
N PRO A 29 -25.50 -23.15 19.32
CA PRO A 29 -24.43 -24.14 19.25
C PRO A 29 -23.56 -23.90 18.02
N GLY A 30 -22.24 -24.05 18.17
CA GLY A 30 -21.32 -24.24 17.05
C GLY A 30 -20.73 -22.98 16.45
N ALA A 31 -19.81 -22.34 17.17
CA ALA A 31 -18.80 -21.46 16.58
C ALA A 31 -17.57 -22.31 16.21
N ASP A 32 -17.72 -23.17 15.22
CA ASP A 32 -16.61 -23.85 14.54
C ASP A 32 -16.83 -23.69 13.03
N ALA A 33 -15.76 -23.34 12.31
CA ALA A 33 -15.68 -23.15 10.85
C ALA A 33 -16.00 -21.75 10.29
N ALA A 34 -15.11 -20.78 10.54
CA ALA A 34 -14.69 -19.79 9.55
C ALA A 34 -13.34 -19.16 9.95
N SER A 35 -12.31 -20.00 10.13
CA SER A 35 -10.92 -19.58 10.24
C SER A 35 -10.14 -20.18 9.08
N GLU A 36 -10.44 -19.76 7.86
CA GLU A 36 -9.57 -19.99 6.72
C GLU A 36 -9.55 -18.73 5.84
N ARG A 37 -8.35 -18.24 5.54
CA ARG A 37 -7.99 -17.20 4.56
C ARG A 37 -7.83 -15.74 5.01
N LEU A 38 -7.50 -15.50 6.28
CA LEU A 38 -6.57 -14.39 6.57
C LEU A 38 -5.18 -15.00 6.67
N GLY A 39 -4.34 -14.70 5.68
CA GLY A 39 -2.90 -15.03 5.69
C GLY A 39 -2.18 -14.21 6.76
N ILE A 40 -2.53 -14.43 8.02
CA ILE A 40 -1.79 -13.98 9.18
C ILE A 40 -0.57 -14.91 9.27
N PRO A 41 0.67 -14.42 9.11
CA PRO A 41 1.82 -15.25 9.43
C PRO A 41 1.74 -15.63 10.91
N SER A 42 1.65 -16.94 11.17
CA SER A 42 1.68 -17.51 12.51
C SER A 42 2.87 -16.95 13.30
N ALA A 43 2.62 -16.60 14.56
CA ALA A 43 3.65 -16.22 15.50
C ALA A 43 4.80 -17.26 15.49
N PRO A 44 6.07 -16.85 15.58
CA PRO A 44 7.19 -17.79 15.61
C PRO A 44 7.06 -18.67 16.85
N GLN A 45 6.82 -19.96 16.64
CA GLN A 45 6.96 -20.95 17.70
C GLN A 45 8.43 -20.97 18.11
N HIS A 46 8.67 -20.86 19.43
CA HIS A 46 9.96 -21.12 20.04
C HIS A 46 10.44 -22.52 19.64
N VAL A 47 11.38 -22.58 18.71
CA VAL A 47 12.11 -23.81 18.41
C VAL A 47 13.25 -23.90 19.42
N THR A 48 13.09 -24.83 20.36
CA THR A 48 14.13 -25.30 21.26
C THR A 48 15.37 -25.78 20.50
N GLU A 49 16.52 -25.42 21.05
CA GLU A 49 17.88 -25.68 20.56
C GLU A 49 18.11 -27.14 20.14
N GLY A 50 18.48 -27.32 18.87
CA GLY A 50 19.14 -28.51 18.37
C GLY A 50 20.59 -28.17 18.00
N ARG A 51 21.53 -28.49 18.90
CA ARG A 51 22.97 -28.52 18.64
C ARG A 51 23.25 -29.34 17.38
N ILE A 52 23.82 -28.73 16.34
CA ILE A 52 24.54 -29.44 15.30
C ILE A 52 25.98 -28.92 15.30
N ALA A 53 26.88 -29.89 15.39
CA ALA A 53 28.31 -29.73 15.49
C ALA A 53 28.90 -28.98 14.30
N ALA A 54 29.95 -28.23 14.58
CA ALA A 54 30.87 -27.68 13.60
C ALA A 54 31.65 -28.83 12.95
N ASP A 55 31.63 -28.88 11.62
CA ASP A 55 32.64 -29.60 10.85
C ASP A 55 33.27 -28.63 9.85
N ASP A 56 34.57 -28.49 10.01
CA ASP A 56 35.53 -27.82 9.15
C ASP A 56 35.49 -28.36 7.71
N ALA A 57 35.41 -27.46 6.74
CA ALA A 57 35.90 -27.74 5.39
C ALA A 57 36.41 -26.46 4.73
N ALA A 58 37.69 -26.19 4.95
CA ALA A 58 38.49 -25.28 4.16
C ALA A 58 38.53 -25.75 2.69
N GLY A 59 38.00 -24.94 1.78
CA GLY A 59 38.04 -25.17 0.34
C GLY A 59 38.32 -23.88 -0.42
N LYS A 60 39.60 -23.56 -0.58
CA LYS A 60 40.10 -22.53 -1.50
C LYS A 60 39.76 -22.92 -2.95
N SER A 61 39.19 -22.00 -3.72
CA SER A 61 39.63 -21.80 -5.11
C SER A 61 39.19 -20.43 -5.67
N PRO A 62 40.11 -19.62 -6.21
CA PRO A 62 39.79 -18.37 -6.88
C PRO A 62 39.48 -18.63 -8.37
N VAL A 63 38.31 -18.20 -8.85
CA VAL A 63 38.06 -18.13 -10.29
C VAL A 63 38.49 -16.76 -10.78
N ALA A 64 39.59 -16.75 -11.52
CA ALA A 64 40.11 -15.61 -12.25
C ALA A 64 39.09 -15.12 -13.29
N ALA A 65 38.90 -13.81 -13.33
CA ALA A 65 38.22 -13.12 -14.43
C ALA A 65 39.13 -13.16 -15.67
N ASP A 66 38.58 -13.58 -16.81
CA ASP A 66 39.18 -13.45 -18.14
C ASP A 66 38.76 -12.10 -18.74
N PRO A 67 39.69 -11.15 -18.97
CA PRO A 67 39.40 -9.86 -19.59
C PRO A 67 39.85 -9.88 -21.05
N THR A 68 39.25 -10.72 -21.90
CA THR A 68 39.62 -10.74 -23.33
C THR A 68 38.47 -11.10 -24.27
N ALA A 69 37.41 -10.29 -24.28
CA ALA A 69 36.42 -10.33 -25.36
C ALA A 69 36.39 -8.97 -26.08
N THR A 70 37.09 -8.91 -27.22
CA THR A 70 37.10 -7.79 -28.16
C THR A 70 35.71 -7.57 -28.78
N PRO A 71 35.23 -6.31 -28.88
CA PRO A 71 34.01 -6.01 -29.61
C PRO A 71 34.25 -6.19 -31.12
N LYS A 72 33.47 -7.08 -31.76
CA LYS A 72 33.42 -7.16 -33.23
C LYS A 72 32.69 -5.93 -33.76
N THR A 73 33.43 -5.11 -34.51
CA THR A 73 32.96 -4.00 -35.32
C THR A 73 31.87 -4.47 -36.28
N ASN A 74 30.63 -4.07 -36.05
CA ASN A 74 29.53 -4.29 -36.98
C ASN A 74 29.64 -3.31 -38.14
N ALA A 75 29.51 -3.86 -39.34
CA ALA A 75 29.59 -3.18 -40.61
C ALA A 75 28.56 -2.05 -40.74
N GLN A 76 29.03 -0.95 -41.33
CA GLN A 76 28.27 0.24 -41.64
C GLN A 76 27.25 -0.06 -42.76
N PRO A 77 25.94 0.11 -42.54
CA PRO A 77 24.95 -0.04 -43.61
C PRO A 77 25.09 1.09 -44.65
N ALA A 78 24.89 0.71 -45.91
CA ALA A 78 25.04 1.56 -47.09
C ALA A 78 24.11 2.80 -47.07
N PRO A 79 24.50 3.90 -47.74
CA PRO A 79 23.69 5.11 -47.87
C PRO A 79 22.48 4.85 -48.78
N GLY A 80 21.34 4.54 -48.15
CA GLY A 80 20.04 4.45 -48.80
C GLY A 80 19.42 5.83 -49.03
N THR A 81 18.95 6.03 -50.25
CA THR A 81 18.25 7.20 -50.79
C THR A 81 17.13 7.70 -49.88
N GLY A 82 17.20 8.99 -49.53
CA GLY A 82 16.24 9.67 -48.67
C GLY A 82 14.86 9.79 -49.31
N LEU A 83 13.90 9.04 -48.77
CA LEU A 83 12.48 9.35 -48.86
C LEU A 83 12.13 10.19 -47.64
N THR A 84 12.07 11.52 -47.80
CA THR A 84 11.64 12.44 -46.73
C THR A 84 10.13 12.30 -46.54
N ILE A 85 9.70 11.26 -45.84
CA ILE A 85 8.33 11.19 -45.31
C ILE A 85 8.29 12.23 -44.20
N LEU A 86 7.60 13.35 -44.45
CA LEU A 86 7.23 14.30 -43.40
C LEU A 86 6.34 13.56 -42.41
N ALA A 87 6.96 13.02 -41.35
CA ALA A 87 6.23 12.38 -40.27
C ALA A 87 5.22 13.42 -39.73
N PRO A 88 3.91 13.10 -39.71
CA PRO A 88 2.94 13.99 -39.13
C PRO A 88 3.38 14.32 -37.70
N LYS A 89 3.40 15.61 -37.37
CA LYS A 89 3.73 16.10 -36.02
C LYS A 89 2.70 15.51 -35.07
N VAL A 90 3.04 14.39 -34.43
CA VAL A 90 2.19 13.73 -33.44
C VAL A 90 2.00 14.74 -32.31
N PRO A 91 0.77 15.18 -32.02
CA PRO A 91 0.50 16.05 -30.87
C PRO A 91 1.09 15.40 -29.62
N GLY A 92 1.73 16.19 -28.77
CA GLY A 92 2.25 15.68 -27.49
C GLY A 92 1.16 14.98 -26.67
N PRO A 93 1.54 14.11 -25.72
CA PRO A 93 0.57 13.36 -24.92
C PRO A 93 -0.36 14.34 -24.18
N ARG A 94 -1.66 14.26 -24.45
CA ARG A 94 -2.71 15.00 -23.73
C ARG A 94 -2.94 14.37 -22.37
N SER A 95 -3.18 15.17 -21.33
CA SER A 95 -3.62 14.66 -20.02
C SER A 95 -5.12 14.38 -20.02
N VAL A 96 -5.63 13.59 -19.06
CA VAL A 96 -7.10 13.38 -18.92
C VAL A 96 -7.83 14.70 -18.72
N ALA A 97 -7.20 15.67 -18.03
CA ALA A 97 -7.78 16.98 -17.79
C ALA A 97 -7.99 17.80 -19.08
N ASP A 98 -7.32 17.43 -20.17
CA ASP A 98 -7.43 18.11 -21.47
C ASP A 98 -8.49 17.48 -22.40
N ILE A 99 -9.07 16.34 -22.01
CA ILE A 99 -10.04 15.60 -22.83
C ILE A 99 -11.44 15.86 -22.24
N PRO A 100 -12.38 16.42 -23.02
CA PRO A 100 -13.77 16.53 -22.58
C PRO A 100 -14.30 15.17 -22.11
N PRO A 101 -15.03 15.09 -20.99
CA PRO A 101 -15.54 13.81 -20.48
C PRO A 101 -16.35 13.01 -21.50
N GLU A 102 -17.00 13.68 -22.46
CA GLU A 102 -17.79 13.08 -23.52
C GLU A 102 -16.95 12.40 -24.61
N GLU A 103 -15.66 12.76 -24.71
CA GLU A 103 -14.72 12.20 -25.70
C GLU A 103 -13.93 10.99 -25.15
N LEU A 104 -14.00 10.73 -23.84
CA LEU A 104 -13.34 9.59 -23.22
C LEU A 104 -14.04 8.28 -23.63
N PRO A 105 -13.32 7.32 -24.27
CA PRO A 105 -13.89 6.01 -24.59
C PRO A 105 -14.43 5.33 -23.34
N LYS A 106 -15.64 4.78 -23.43
CA LYS A 106 -16.31 4.10 -22.32
C LYS A 106 -15.42 3.00 -21.72
N GLU A 107 -14.66 2.30 -22.55
CA GLU A 107 -13.76 1.23 -22.16
C GLU A 107 -12.66 1.72 -21.19
N LEU A 108 -12.17 2.95 -21.36
CA LEU A 108 -11.17 3.53 -20.47
C LEU A 108 -11.79 3.93 -19.12
N LEU A 109 -13.04 4.42 -19.13
CA LEU A 109 -13.78 4.73 -17.91
C LEU A 109 -14.11 3.47 -17.12
N ASP A 110 -14.56 2.40 -17.80
CA ASP A 110 -14.81 1.10 -17.18
C ASP A 110 -13.51 0.51 -16.58
N GLU A 111 -12.38 0.67 -17.28
CA GLU A 111 -11.07 0.22 -16.79
C GLU A 111 -10.62 1.01 -15.55
N MET A 112 -10.82 2.34 -15.53
CA MET A 112 -10.56 3.18 -14.37
C MET A 112 -11.39 2.73 -13.15
N VAL A 113 -12.69 2.49 -13.34
CA VAL A 113 -13.59 2.00 -12.28
C VAL A 113 -13.15 0.62 -11.77
N SER A 114 -12.72 -0.27 -12.67
CA SER A 114 -12.16 -1.58 -12.28
C SER A 114 -10.91 -1.43 -11.40
N VAL A 115 -10.01 -0.51 -11.74
CA VAL A 115 -8.79 -0.24 -10.96
C VAL A 115 -9.13 0.32 -9.58
N GLU A 116 -10.07 1.26 -9.49
CA GLU A 116 -10.55 1.77 -8.20
C GLU A 116 -11.10 0.64 -7.32
N LYS A 117 -11.96 -0.20 -7.92
CA LYS A 117 -12.58 -1.32 -7.22
C LYS A 117 -11.53 -2.30 -6.69
N GLU A 118 -10.62 -2.76 -7.53
CA GLU A 118 -9.55 -3.70 -7.14
C GLU A 118 -8.65 -3.13 -6.04
N CYS A 119 -8.36 -1.82 -6.09
CA CYS A 119 -7.64 -1.14 -5.02
C CYS A 119 -8.43 -1.16 -3.70
N SER A 120 -9.73 -0.84 -3.75
CA SER A 120 -10.60 -0.74 -2.57
C SER A 120 -10.92 -2.10 -1.93
N ASP A 121 -11.00 -3.17 -2.73
CA ASP A 121 -11.26 -4.53 -2.26
C ASP A 121 -10.08 -5.10 -1.43
N ASN A 122 -8.87 -4.55 -1.61
CA ASN A 122 -7.70 -4.96 -0.85
C ASN A 122 -7.53 -4.04 0.38
N THR A 123 -7.85 -4.54 1.57
CA THR A 123 -7.78 -3.78 2.84
C THR A 123 -6.39 -3.22 3.13
N TYR A 124 -5.33 -4.00 2.84
CA TYR A 124 -3.96 -3.55 3.07
C TYR A 124 -3.56 -2.46 2.08
N PHE A 125 -3.91 -2.63 0.80
CA PHE A 125 -3.56 -1.67 -0.24
C PHE A 125 -4.33 -0.35 -0.07
N SER A 126 -5.64 -0.42 0.14
CA SER A 126 -6.52 0.75 0.36
C SER A 126 -6.21 1.54 1.64
N ALA A 127 -5.62 0.89 2.65
CA ALA A 127 -5.10 1.60 3.82
C ALA A 127 -3.91 2.49 3.47
N PHE A 128 -3.04 2.05 2.55
CA PHE A 128 -1.80 2.76 2.24
C PHE A 128 -1.90 3.68 1.02
N GLN A 129 -2.89 3.47 0.16
CA GLN A 129 -3.07 4.19 -1.10
C GLN A 129 -4.46 4.79 -1.20
N ASP A 130 -4.56 5.99 -1.79
CA ASP A 130 -5.85 6.59 -2.14
C ASP A 130 -6.33 5.98 -3.46
N CYS A 131 -7.31 5.07 -3.36
CA CYS A 131 -7.78 4.30 -4.50
C CYS A 131 -8.39 5.15 -5.62
N ARG A 132 -9.03 6.27 -5.28
CA ARG A 132 -9.59 7.18 -6.27
C ARG A 132 -8.47 7.93 -6.99
N CYS A 133 -7.46 8.38 -6.26
CA CYS A 133 -6.25 8.97 -6.85
C CYS A 133 -5.55 7.97 -7.78
N ILE A 134 -5.37 6.72 -7.33
CA ILE A 134 -4.75 5.65 -8.13
C ILE A 134 -5.51 5.43 -9.45
N ALA A 135 -6.85 5.35 -9.39
CA ALA A 135 -7.66 5.15 -10.58
C ALA A 135 -7.52 6.28 -11.60
N VAL A 136 -7.56 7.54 -11.15
CA VAL A 136 -7.36 8.71 -12.03
C VAL A 136 -5.94 8.71 -12.61
N LYS A 137 -4.91 8.44 -11.80
CA LYS A 137 -3.51 8.36 -12.27
C LYS A 137 -3.28 7.20 -13.24
N TYR A 138 -3.97 6.09 -13.03
CA TYR A 138 -3.96 4.97 -13.96
C TYR A 138 -4.52 5.40 -15.32
N LEU A 139 -5.67 6.07 -15.34
CA LEU A 139 -6.29 6.58 -16.56
C LEU A 139 -5.38 7.57 -17.29
N ASP A 140 -4.75 8.51 -16.57
CA ASP A 140 -3.74 9.44 -17.11
C ASP A 140 -2.62 8.70 -17.86
N GLU A 141 -2.00 7.72 -17.20
CA GLU A 141 -0.89 6.96 -17.77
C GLU A 141 -1.34 6.02 -18.89
N ARG A 142 -2.57 5.49 -18.82
CA ARG A 142 -3.18 4.66 -19.86
C ARG A 142 -3.37 5.44 -21.16
N ILE A 143 -3.90 6.66 -21.09
CA ILE A 143 -4.06 7.53 -22.27
C ILE A 143 -2.71 7.91 -22.85
N LYS A 144 -1.75 8.28 -22.00
CA LYS A 144 -0.41 8.67 -22.40
C LYS A 144 0.37 7.57 -23.12
N ARG A 145 0.26 6.31 -22.65
CA ARG A 145 0.99 5.17 -23.24
C ARG A 145 0.22 4.45 -24.33
N GLY A 146 -1.09 4.68 -24.41
CA GLY A 146 -1.97 4.05 -25.38
C GLY A 146 -2.57 2.72 -24.91
N PRO A 147 -3.52 2.16 -25.68
CA PRO A 147 -4.36 1.03 -25.27
C PRO A 147 -3.59 -0.29 -25.12
N TYR A 148 -2.42 -0.42 -25.74
CA TYR A 148 -1.59 -1.63 -25.68
C TYR A 148 -0.60 -1.66 -24.52
N ALA A 149 -0.55 -0.59 -23.70
CA ALA A 149 0.33 -0.56 -22.54
C ALA A 149 -0.03 -1.68 -21.55
N VAL A 150 0.97 -2.37 -21.02
CA VAL A 150 0.73 -3.46 -20.05
C VAL A 150 0.27 -2.87 -18.72
N ARG A 151 -0.91 -3.29 -18.26
CA ARG A 151 -1.55 -2.83 -17.01
C ARG A 151 -0.60 -2.83 -15.81
N ASN A 152 0.13 -3.92 -15.59
CA ASN A 152 1.06 -4.03 -14.46
C ASN A 152 2.19 -3.00 -14.49
N ILE A 153 2.64 -2.58 -15.68
CA ILE A 153 3.67 -1.54 -15.81
C ILE A 153 3.09 -0.19 -15.39
N ILE A 154 1.87 0.13 -15.82
CA ILE A 154 1.17 1.35 -15.37
C ILE A 154 0.97 1.33 -13.86
N MET A 155 0.45 0.21 -13.32
CA MET A 155 0.19 0.06 -11.88
C MET A 155 1.46 0.22 -11.03
N ASN A 156 2.60 -0.29 -11.50
CA ASN A 156 3.89 -0.13 -10.81
C ASN A 156 4.34 1.33 -10.73
N ASP A 157 4.03 2.14 -11.73
CA ASP A 157 4.40 3.55 -11.74
C ASP A 157 3.45 4.37 -10.84
N VAL A 158 2.14 4.11 -10.92
CA VAL A 158 1.13 4.91 -10.19
C VAL A 158 1.05 4.58 -8.70
N ASN A 159 1.43 3.37 -8.27
CA ASN A 159 1.31 2.93 -6.86
C ASN A 159 2.20 3.69 -5.87
N THR A 160 3.08 4.58 -6.34
CA THR A 160 3.90 5.46 -5.50
C THR A 160 3.41 6.91 -5.51
N MET A 161 2.37 7.23 -6.30
CA MET A 161 1.94 8.62 -6.52
C MET A 161 0.85 9.08 -5.56
N CYS A 162 0.14 8.14 -4.92
CA CYS A 162 -1.12 8.41 -4.21
C CYS A 162 -1.13 7.89 -2.76
N PRO A 163 -0.16 8.28 -1.91
CA PRO A 163 -0.15 7.83 -0.51
C PRO A 163 -1.40 8.29 0.26
N ASN A 164 -2.01 7.38 1.02
CA ASN A 164 -3.14 7.67 1.91
C ASN A 164 -2.65 7.86 3.36
N THR A 165 -2.08 9.03 3.67
CA THR A 165 -1.53 9.33 5.00
C THR A 165 -2.49 9.00 6.16
N PRO A 166 -3.78 9.45 6.17
CA PRO A 166 -4.70 9.11 7.25
C PRO A 166 -5.03 7.61 7.29
N GLY A 167 -5.14 6.94 6.13
CA GLY A 167 -5.32 5.49 6.07
C GLY A 167 -4.15 4.71 6.68
N VAL A 168 -2.91 5.12 6.37
CA VAL A 168 -1.70 4.51 6.93
C VAL A 168 -1.69 4.66 8.45
N ALA A 169 -1.96 5.87 8.94
CA ALA A 169 -2.03 6.13 10.38
C ALA A 169 -3.10 5.27 11.05
N GLY A 170 -4.32 5.21 10.49
CA GLY A 170 -5.42 4.41 11.03
C GLY A 170 -5.10 2.91 11.08
N TYR A 171 -4.55 2.36 9.99
CA TYR A 171 -4.16 0.96 9.90
C TYR A 171 -3.07 0.59 10.90
N VAL A 172 -2.02 1.43 11.00
CA VAL A 172 -0.90 1.19 11.92
C VAL A 172 -1.36 1.33 13.37
N TYR A 173 -2.20 2.32 13.68
CA TYR A 173 -2.75 2.50 15.02
C TYR A 173 -3.55 1.28 15.46
N LYS A 174 -4.53 0.86 14.66
CA LYS A 174 -5.38 -0.30 14.96
C LYS A 174 -4.55 -1.55 15.22
N SER A 175 -3.67 -1.90 14.28
CA SER A 175 -2.78 -3.05 14.40
C SER A 175 -1.87 -2.94 15.62
N CYS A 176 -1.35 -1.74 15.94
CA CYS A 176 -0.54 -1.54 17.14
C CYS A 176 -1.35 -1.77 18.43
N THR A 177 -2.56 -1.23 18.54
CA THR A 177 -3.41 -1.36 19.73
C THR A 177 -3.85 -2.80 19.99
N GLU A 178 -4.08 -3.59 18.93
CA GLU A 178 -4.39 -5.02 19.03
C GLU A 178 -3.27 -5.81 19.71
N TYR A 179 -2.00 -5.42 19.49
CA TYR A 179 -0.84 -6.10 20.09
C TYR A 179 -0.32 -5.47 21.38
N MET A 180 -0.43 -4.15 21.55
CA MET A 180 0.22 -3.43 22.67
C MET A 180 -0.67 -3.24 23.89
N SER A 181 -1.98 -3.38 23.75
CA SER A 181 -2.95 -3.15 24.84
C SER A 181 -2.70 -3.98 26.09
N TRP A 182 -2.16 -5.19 25.95
CA TRP A 182 -1.81 -6.06 27.09
C TRP A 182 -0.34 -5.92 27.54
N ALA A 183 0.53 -5.35 26.71
CA ALA A 183 1.97 -5.31 26.96
C ALA A 183 2.42 -4.05 27.69
N ARG A 184 1.65 -2.94 27.59
CA ARG A 184 2.02 -1.66 28.18
C ARG A 184 0.79 -0.83 28.56
N PRO A 185 0.81 -0.12 29.70
CA PRO A 185 -0.33 0.68 30.16
C PRO A 185 -0.54 1.96 29.33
N ASP A 186 0.52 2.48 28.69
CA ASP A 186 0.51 3.69 27.86
C ASP A 186 0.38 3.38 26.36
N TYR A 187 -0.24 2.24 26.02
CA TYR A 187 -0.30 1.75 24.64
C TYR A 187 -0.98 2.73 23.67
N GLU A 188 -1.96 3.53 24.11
CA GLU A 188 -2.67 4.46 23.24
C GLU A 188 -1.74 5.55 22.70
N ASP A 189 -0.97 6.20 23.59
CA ASP A 189 -0.03 7.25 23.20
C ASP A 189 1.14 6.67 22.41
N PHE A 190 1.62 5.49 22.81
CA PHE A 190 2.63 4.75 22.05
C PHE A 190 2.19 4.43 20.62
N CYS A 191 0.99 3.88 20.46
CA CYS A 191 0.47 3.50 19.15
C CYS A 191 0.12 4.72 18.30
N ARG A 192 -0.36 5.81 18.90
CA ARG A 192 -0.57 7.10 18.22
C ARG A 192 0.75 7.66 17.69
N CYS A 193 1.79 7.69 18.53
CA CYS A 193 3.14 8.10 18.12
C CYS A 193 3.66 7.23 16.96
N THR A 194 3.56 5.91 17.09
CA THR A 194 4.05 4.94 16.09
C THR A 194 3.31 5.13 14.77
N ALA A 195 1.98 5.21 14.79
CA ALA A 195 1.14 5.41 13.61
C ALA A 195 1.50 6.68 12.84
N ASN A 196 1.62 7.80 13.54
CA ASN A 196 1.96 9.09 12.93
C ASN A 196 3.34 9.07 12.27
N LYS A 197 4.35 8.50 12.94
CA LYS A 197 5.71 8.37 12.37
C LYS A 197 5.74 7.48 11.13
N VAL A 198 5.01 6.35 11.14
CA VAL A 198 4.93 5.48 9.96
C VAL A 198 4.24 6.21 8.81
N ALA A 199 3.10 6.87 9.06
CA ALA A 199 2.37 7.61 8.05
C ALA A 199 3.20 8.74 7.42
N GLU A 200 3.92 9.52 8.24
CA GLU A 200 4.81 10.58 7.77
C GLU A 200 5.92 10.02 6.85
N ARG A 201 6.60 8.96 7.30
CA ARG A 201 7.71 8.34 6.54
C ARG A 201 7.24 7.68 5.26
N TYR A 202 6.13 6.96 5.32
CA TYR A 202 5.55 6.32 4.15
C TYR A 202 5.14 7.38 3.12
N THR A 203 4.49 8.47 3.54
CA THR A 203 4.06 9.54 2.62
C THR A 203 5.25 10.21 1.91
N ARG A 204 6.42 10.33 2.58
CA ARG A 204 7.63 10.85 1.94
C ARG A 204 8.26 9.92 0.90
N ASN A 205 8.09 8.60 1.06
CA ASN A 205 8.66 7.60 0.16
C ASN A 205 7.75 6.37 0.09
N PRO A 206 6.60 6.48 -0.61
CA PRO A 206 5.58 5.43 -0.60
C PRO A 206 6.06 4.24 -1.40
N ARG A 207 6.36 3.14 -0.70
CA ARG A 207 6.75 1.87 -1.30
C ARG A 207 5.91 0.76 -0.70
N MET A 208 5.06 0.13 -1.53
CA MET A 208 4.26 -1.03 -1.14
C MET A 208 5.11 -2.30 -1.11
N ASN A 209 5.98 -2.38 -0.11
CA ASN A 209 6.82 -3.53 0.15
C ASN A 209 6.79 -3.84 1.66
N ASN A 210 6.55 -5.10 2.00
CA ASN A 210 6.37 -5.52 3.39
C ASN A 210 7.62 -5.29 4.24
N ASP A 211 8.81 -5.52 3.70
CA ASP A 211 10.07 -5.32 4.42
C ASP A 211 10.30 -3.83 4.71
N TYR A 212 10.02 -2.98 3.72
CA TYR A 212 10.09 -1.53 3.88
C TYR A 212 9.12 -1.04 4.96
N ILE A 213 7.84 -1.43 4.88
CA ILE A 213 6.81 -1.02 5.83
C ILE A 213 7.10 -1.60 7.24
N GLY A 214 7.60 -2.83 7.32
CA GLY A 214 8.08 -3.45 8.55
C GLY A 214 9.23 -2.67 9.18
N GLY A 215 10.19 -2.22 8.36
CA GLY A 215 11.28 -1.34 8.79
C GLY A 215 10.78 0.01 9.31
N LEU A 216 9.81 0.63 8.62
CA LEU A 216 9.17 1.86 9.10
C LEU A 216 8.52 1.69 10.47
N ARG A 217 7.76 0.60 10.64
CA ARG A 217 7.10 0.25 11.91
C ARG A 217 8.10 0.04 13.03
N LYS A 218 9.13 -0.77 12.80
CA LYS A 218 10.19 -1.04 13.79
C LYS A 218 10.88 0.25 14.25
N ASN A 219 11.31 1.09 13.31
CA ASN A 219 11.97 2.35 13.66
C ASN A 219 11.04 3.32 14.39
N ALA A 220 9.77 3.41 13.97
CA ALA A 220 8.78 4.23 14.65
C ALA A 220 8.53 3.75 16.09
N MET A 221 8.42 2.44 16.32
CA MET A 221 8.26 1.87 17.66
C MET A 221 9.44 2.19 18.57
N LEU A 222 10.69 2.03 18.09
CA LEU A 222 11.89 2.38 18.85
C LEU A 222 11.89 3.87 19.26
N GLU A 223 11.56 4.76 18.33
CA GLU A 223 11.49 6.20 18.61
C GLU A 223 10.34 6.60 19.52
N CYS A 224 9.30 5.78 19.61
CA CYS A 224 8.17 5.98 20.51
C CYS A 224 8.39 5.29 21.87
N GLY A 225 9.61 4.83 22.17
CA GLY A 225 9.95 4.27 23.48
C GLY A 225 9.73 2.75 23.60
N MET A 226 9.79 2.01 22.49
CA MET A 226 9.99 0.56 22.57
C MET A 226 11.45 0.30 22.98
N PRO A 227 11.72 -0.46 24.06
CA PRO A 227 13.08 -0.82 24.42
C PRO A 227 13.72 -1.59 23.25
N GLY A 228 14.92 -1.18 22.84
CA GLY A 228 15.63 -1.86 21.76
C GLY A 228 15.92 -3.30 22.16
N TYR A 229 15.53 -4.27 21.31
CA TYR A 229 16.03 -5.64 21.37
C TYR A 229 17.56 -5.59 21.25
N GLY A 230 18.27 -5.64 22.39
CA GLY A 230 19.73 -5.51 22.48
C GLY A 230 20.26 -4.46 23.47
N ALA A 231 19.40 -3.71 24.17
CA ALA A 231 19.83 -2.73 25.17
C ALA A 231 19.78 -3.25 26.63
N THR A 232 19.69 -4.56 26.85
CA THR A 232 19.80 -5.14 28.20
C THR A 232 21.26 -5.50 28.50
N ASN A 233 22.02 -4.49 28.94
CA ASN A 233 23.05 -4.72 29.96
C ASN A 233 22.53 -4.26 31.33
N ASP A 234 21.21 -4.28 31.54
CA ASP A 234 20.61 -4.01 32.83
C ASP A 234 20.31 -5.37 33.52
N PRO A 235 21.14 -5.80 34.48
CA PRO A 235 20.95 -7.06 35.19
C PRO A 235 19.76 -7.06 36.16
N ASP A 236 19.10 -5.92 36.41
CA ASP A 236 18.16 -5.79 37.52
C ASP A 236 16.67 -5.85 37.12
N VAL A 237 16.33 -6.06 35.84
CA VAL A 237 14.93 -6.27 35.42
C VAL A 237 14.60 -7.76 35.37
N GLN A 238 14.20 -8.33 36.51
CA GLN A 238 13.54 -9.63 36.56
C GLN A 238 12.05 -9.44 36.26
N TYR A 239 11.57 -10.03 35.16
CA TYR A 239 10.15 -10.16 34.82
C TYR A 239 9.53 -11.38 35.50
#